data_AF-A0A918VGF9-F1
#
_entry.id   AF-A0A918VGF9-F1
#
_cell.length_a   1.000
_cell.length_b   1.000
_cell.length_c   1.000
_cell.angle_alpha   90.00
_cell.angle_beta   90.00
_cell.angle_gamma   90.00
#
_symmetry.space_group_name_H-M   'P 1'
#
loop_
_entity.id
_entity.type
_entity.pdbx_description
1 polymer ?
#
loop_
_entity_poly.entity_id
_entity_poly.type
_entity_poly.pdbx_seq_one_letter_code
_entity_poly.pdbx_strand_id
1 'polypeptide(L)'
;MAKTPTATEKAPAAKKPAARKPKAAAAAAETTTAADAKAKFSKAIEDARAGAKALTVEAQARAGEYKDQLAARSGDWVEEAKDLAGQAKERATVLAHDGKAKASDAIGTLGKLVADSAPTIDEKLGAKYGDYARTAARSMQETAAKIESKELAELGEDAKEFVRKSPGLAIGLAAVAGFMLSRLFKGGSSED
;
A
#
# COMPACT_ATOMS: atom_id res chain seq x y z
N MET A 1 58.36 -8.66 -63.26
CA MET A 1 59.44 -9.41 -62.59
C MET A 1 58.85 -10.08 -61.36
N ALA A 2 59.30 -11.31 -61.09
CA ALA A 2 58.68 -12.26 -60.19
C ALA A 2 59.13 -12.14 -58.73
N LYS A 3 58.38 -12.87 -57.87
CA LYS A 3 58.74 -13.52 -56.60
C LYS A 3 58.22 -12.90 -55.29
N THR A 4 57.10 -13.46 -54.83
CA THR A 4 56.83 -13.96 -53.46
C THR A 4 57.91 -14.98 -53.00
N PRO A 5 57.97 -15.49 -51.74
CA PRO A 5 56.93 -15.56 -50.68
C PRO A 5 57.43 -15.36 -49.22
N THR A 6 56.52 -15.40 -48.24
CA THR A 6 56.55 -16.40 -47.15
C THR A 6 55.13 -16.53 -46.58
N ALA A 7 54.66 -17.77 -46.52
CA ALA A 7 53.34 -18.21 -46.09
C ALA A 7 53.40 -18.79 -44.66
N THR A 8 52.23 -18.85 -44.00
CA THR A 8 51.67 -19.98 -43.22
C THR A 8 50.25 -19.54 -42.79
N GLU A 9 49.19 -19.77 -43.57
CA GLU A 9 48.15 -20.85 -43.45
C GLU A 9 47.65 -21.12 -42.00
N LYS A 10 46.35 -21.21 -41.65
CA LYS A 10 45.24 -21.95 -42.31
C LYS A 10 43.86 -21.58 -41.70
N ALA A 11 42.82 -21.50 -42.52
CA ALA A 11 41.36 -21.45 -42.18
C ALA A 11 40.76 -22.91 -42.22
N PRO A 12 39.43 -23.25 -42.22
CA PRO A 12 38.21 -22.43 -42.49
C PRO A 12 36.81 -22.88 -41.89
N ALA A 13 35.74 -22.13 -42.24
CA ALA A 13 34.33 -22.54 -42.54
C ALA A 13 33.39 -22.99 -41.36
N ALA A 14 32.04 -22.89 -41.34
CA ALA A 14 30.99 -22.57 -42.33
C ALA A 14 29.56 -22.42 -41.69
N LYS A 15 28.66 -21.69 -42.37
CA LYS A 15 27.20 -21.94 -42.61
C LYS A 15 26.05 -21.59 -41.59
N LYS A 16 25.17 -20.67 -42.04
CA LYS A 16 23.70 -20.51 -41.81
C LYS A 16 22.95 -21.66 -42.58
N PRO A 17 21.67 -22.10 -42.34
CA PRO A 17 20.44 -21.31 -42.07
C PRO A 17 19.31 -21.96 -41.22
N ALA A 18 18.17 -21.24 -41.14
CA ALA A 18 16.93 -21.50 -40.41
C ALA A 18 16.23 -22.84 -40.67
N ALA A 19 15.49 -23.34 -39.68
CA ALA A 19 14.39 -24.31 -39.88
C ALA A 19 13.25 -24.11 -38.86
N ARG A 20 12.02 -24.05 -39.38
CA ARG A 20 10.74 -23.96 -38.68
C ARG A 20 10.25 -25.38 -38.28
N LYS A 21 9.83 -25.54 -37.02
CA LYS A 21 8.80 -26.45 -36.40
C LYS A 21 8.76 -27.96 -36.78
N PRO A 22 8.42 -28.83 -35.81
CA PRO A 22 7.01 -29.24 -35.75
C PRO A 22 6.36 -29.06 -34.37
N LYS A 23 5.22 -28.37 -34.42
CA LYS A 23 4.18 -28.21 -33.40
C LYS A 23 3.36 -29.51 -33.38
N ALA A 24 3.68 -30.47 -32.52
CA ALA A 24 2.82 -31.65 -32.29
C ALA A 24 3.02 -32.37 -30.93
N ALA A 25 3.75 -31.79 -29.97
CA ALA A 25 3.89 -32.36 -28.61
C ALA A 25 3.38 -31.43 -27.49
N ALA A 26 2.99 -30.19 -27.81
CA ALA A 26 2.64 -29.19 -26.80
C ALA A 26 1.22 -29.33 -26.22
N ALA A 27 0.30 -30.01 -26.91
CA ALA A 27 -1.11 -30.06 -26.47
C ALA A 27 -1.41 -31.12 -25.38
N ALA A 28 -0.49 -32.08 -25.14
CA ALA A 28 -0.66 -33.10 -24.09
C ALA A 28 0.21 -32.84 -22.84
N ALA A 29 1.15 -31.89 -22.91
CA ALA A 29 2.02 -31.51 -21.79
C ALA A 29 1.48 -30.32 -20.99
N GLU A 30 0.53 -29.54 -21.54
CA GLU A 30 -0.05 -28.37 -20.86
C GLU A 30 -1.15 -28.74 -19.85
N THR A 31 -1.85 -29.86 -20.03
CA THR A 31 -2.90 -30.32 -19.09
C THR A 31 -2.32 -31.00 -17.85
N THR A 32 -1.22 -31.73 -17.99
CA THR A 32 -0.52 -32.37 -16.86
C THR A 32 0.22 -31.34 -16.02
N THR A 33 0.90 -30.35 -16.62
CA THR A 33 1.61 -29.29 -15.88
C THR A 33 0.67 -28.31 -15.17
N ALA A 34 -0.48 -27.96 -15.76
CA ALA A 34 -1.48 -27.10 -15.11
C ALA A 34 -2.20 -27.80 -13.93
N ALA A 35 -2.47 -29.11 -14.05
CA ALA A 35 -3.05 -29.89 -12.96
C ALA A 35 -2.06 -30.05 -11.78
N ASP A 36 -0.78 -30.28 -12.09
CA ASP A 36 0.27 -30.43 -11.09
C ASP A 36 0.61 -29.09 -10.39
N ALA A 37 0.59 -27.98 -11.12
CA ALA A 37 0.74 -26.64 -10.56
C ALA A 37 -0.43 -26.25 -9.64
N LYS A 38 -1.67 -26.58 -10.03
CA LYS A 38 -2.85 -26.36 -9.19
C LYS A 38 -2.81 -27.23 -7.93
N ALA A 39 -2.35 -28.47 -8.02
CA ALA A 39 -2.17 -29.35 -6.86
C ALA A 39 -1.10 -28.83 -5.90
N LYS A 40 0.06 -28.37 -6.40
CA LYS A 40 1.12 -27.76 -5.60
C LYS A 40 0.69 -26.45 -4.95
N PHE A 41 -0.07 -25.62 -5.66
CA PHE A 41 -0.62 -24.37 -5.11
C PHE A 41 -1.66 -24.64 -4.04
N SER A 42 -2.61 -25.57 -4.26
CA SER A 42 -3.59 -25.95 -3.25
C SER A 42 -2.90 -26.50 -1.99
N LYS A 43 -1.84 -27.30 -2.15
CA LYS A 43 -1.02 -27.79 -1.03
C LYS A 43 -0.31 -26.65 -0.30
N ALA A 44 0.27 -25.69 -1.03
CA ALA A 44 0.90 -24.52 -0.42
C ALA A 44 -0.10 -23.62 0.31
N ILE A 45 -1.33 -23.49 -0.20
CA ILE A 45 -2.41 -22.76 0.48
C ILE A 45 -2.89 -23.51 1.72
N GLU A 46 -2.95 -24.85 1.68
CA GLU A 46 -3.31 -25.66 2.84
C GLU A 46 -2.22 -25.60 3.92
N ASP A 47 -0.94 -25.71 3.55
CA ASP A 47 0.20 -25.54 4.46
C ASP A 47 0.29 -24.10 5.00
N ALA A 48 0.03 -23.08 4.17
CA ALA A 48 -0.04 -21.69 4.63
C ALA A 48 -1.23 -21.45 5.58
N ARG A 49 -2.37 -22.11 5.34
CA ARG A 49 -3.54 -22.02 6.21
C ARG A 49 -3.32 -22.78 7.51
N ALA A 50 -2.62 -23.91 7.48
CA ALA A 50 -2.20 -24.65 8.66
C ALA A 50 -1.18 -23.83 9.48
N GLY A 51 -0.19 -23.23 8.83
CA GLY A 51 0.77 -22.31 9.44
C GLY A 51 0.09 -21.08 10.05
N ALA A 52 -0.85 -20.46 9.34
CA ALA A 52 -1.62 -19.33 9.87
C ALA A 52 -2.50 -19.72 11.06
N LYS A 53 -3.11 -20.90 11.05
CA LYS A 53 -3.87 -21.42 12.20
C LYS A 53 -2.94 -21.68 13.40
N ALA A 54 -1.78 -22.29 13.19
CA ALA A 54 -0.80 -22.51 14.24
C ALA A 54 -0.31 -21.19 14.84
N LEU A 55 0.03 -20.22 13.99
CA LEU A 55 0.44 -18.87 14.41
C LEU A 55 -0.69 -18.14 15.15
N THR A 56 -1.94 -18.30 14.72
CA THR A 56 -3.09 -17.68 15.39
C THR A 56 -3.33 -18.30 16.76
N VAL A 57 -3.19 -19.62 16.90
CA VAL A 57 -3.31 -20.31 18.20
C VAL A 57 -2.19 -19.90 19.15
N GLU A 58 -0.94 -19.86 18.68
CA GLU A 58 0.20 -19.39 19.48
C GLU A 58 0.07 -17.91 19.86
N ALA A 59 -0.40 -17.07 18.92
CA ALA A 59 -0.68 -15.67 19.17
C ALA A 59 -1.85 -15.49 20.16
N GLN A 60 -2.90 -16.32 20.08
CA GLN A 60 -3.99 -16.30 21.06
C GLN A 60 -3.54 -16.75 22.44
N ALA A 61 -2.67 -17.75 22.54
CA ALA A 61 -2.10 -18.20 23.81
C ALA A 61 -1.26 -17.10 24.46
N ARG A 62 -0.31 -16.51 23.72
CA ARG A 62 0.46 -15.37 24.21
C ARG A 62 -0.43 -14.16 24.50
N ALA A 63 -1.38 -13.84 23.63
CA ALA A 63 -2.32 -12.74 23.85
C ALA A 63 -3.21 -12.96 25.08
N GLY A 64 -3.47 -14.21 25.48
CA GLY A 64 -4.13 -14.54 26.74
C GLY A 64 -3.30 -14.08 27.94
N GLU A 65 -2.04 -14.51 28.02
CA GLU A 65 -1.13 -14.11 29.10
C GLU A 65 -0.89 -12.59 29.16
N TYR A 66 -0.74 -11.97 27.99
CA TYR A 66 -0.64 -10.51 27.91
C TYR A 66 -1.95 -9.83 28.28
N LYS A 67 -3.11 -10.37 27.88
CA LYS A 67 -4.42 -9.82 28.26
C LYS A 67 -4.63 -9.87 29.76
N ASP A 68 -4.22 -10.93 30.44
CA ASP A 68 -4.37 -11.04 31.89
C ASP A 68 -3.48 -10.02 32.63
N GLN A 69 -2.23 -9.86 32.19
CA GLN A 69 -1.34 -8.82 32.72
C GLN A 69 -1.84 -7.40 32.41
N LEU A 70 -2.38 -7.21 31.21
CA LEU A 70 -2.94 -5.93 30.79
C LEU A 70 -4.23 -5.64 31.53
N ALA A 71 -5.08 -6.62 31.80
CA ALA A 71 -6.32 -6.47 32.57
C ALA A 71 -6.03 -6.08 34.03
N ALA A 72 -4.96 -6.63 34.61
CA ALA A 72 -4.50 -6.25 35.95
C ALA A 72 -4.00 -4.80 36.01
N ARG A 73 -3.44 -4.27 34.92
CA ARG A 73 -2.95 -2.89 34.82
C ARG A 73 -3.94 -1.93 34.16
N SER A 74 -4.98 -2.44 33.49
CA SER A 74 -5.86 -1.61 32.67
C SER A 74 -6.79 -0.76 33.52
N GLY A 75 -7.10 -1.17 34.76
CA GLY A 75 -7.89 -0.33 35.67
C GLY A 75 -7.28 1.06 35.84
N ASP A 76 -5.99 1.10 36.22
CA ASP A 76 -5.25 2.35 36.45
C ASP A 76 -5.06 3.13 35.14
N TRP A 77 -4.74 2.43 34.05
CA TRP A 77 -4.52 3.05 32.75
C TRP A 77 -5.81 3.57 32.11
N VAL A 78 -6.96 2.96 32.39
CA VAL A 78 -8.25 3.42 31.85
C VAL A 78 -8.68 4.72 32.54
N GLU A 79 -8.46 4.86 33.84
CA GLU A 79 -8.69 6.11 34.56
C GLU A 79 -7.77 7.23 34.03
N GLU A 80 -6.47 6.98 33.94
CA GLU A 80 -5.50 7.95 33.42
C GLU A 80 -5.73 8.27 31.95
N ALA A 81 -6.05 7.26 31.13
CA ALA A 81 -6.39 7.46 29.72
C ALA A 81 -7.69 8.23 29.56
N LYS A 82 -8.65 8.14 30.49
CA LYS A 82 -9.90 8.92 30.41
C LYS A 82 -9.66 10.39 30.71
N ASP A 83 -8.84 10.71 31.71
CA ASP A 83 -8.43 12.08 32.01
C ASP A 83 -7.61 12.68 30.86
N LEU A 84 -6.59 11.95 30.40
CA LEU A 84 -5.75 12.35 29.29
C LEU A 84 -6.53 12.43 27.97
N ALA A 85 -7.49 11.54 27.74
CA ALA A 85 -8.37 11.60 26.57
C ALA A 85 -9.30 12.81 26.62
N GLY A 86 -9.74 13.24 27.80
CA GLY A 86 -10.50 14.49 27.97
C GLY A 86 -9.69 15.69 27.49
N GLN A 87 -8.47 15.83 28.02
CA GLN A 87 -7.55 16.91 27.64
C GLN A 87 -7.13 16.82 26.16
N ALA A 88 -6.79 15.61 25.69
CA ALA A 88 -6.40 15.37 24.31
C ALA A 88 -7.56 15.62 23.35
N LYS A 89 -8.80 15.31 23.70
CA LYS A 89 -9.98 15.60 22.87
C LYS A 89 -10.12 17.10 22.67
N GLU A 90 -10.01 17.89 23.73
CA GLU A 90 -10.14 19.34 23.67
C GLU A 90 -9.03 19.96 22.80
N ARG A 91 -7.79 19.53 22.99
CA ARG A 91 -6.65 19.94 22.15
C ARG A 91 -6.79 19.46 20.70
N ALA A 92 -7.22 18.22 20.50
CA ALA A 92 -7.41 17.63 19.18
C ALA A 92 -8.53 18.31 18.42
N THR A 93 -9.62 18.76 19.06
CA THR A 93 -10.69 19.51 18.39
C THR A 93 -10.17 20.85 17.88
N VAL A 94 -9.39 21.58 18.69
CA VAL A 94 -8.76 22.84 18.27
C VAL A 94 -7.76 22.61 17.12
N LEU A 95 -6.86 21.63 17.27
CA LEU A 95 -5.87 21.28 16.26
C LEU A 95 -6.48 20.72 14.98
N ALA A 96 -7.59 19.98 15.08
CA ALA A 96 -8.29 19.45 13.91
C ALA A 96 -9.01 20.56 13.14
N HIS A 97 -9.54 21.58 13.83
CA HIS A 97 -10.14 22.73 13.16
C HIS A 97 -9.09 23.57 12.40
N ASP A 98 -7.96 23.88 13.06
CA ASP A 98 -6.83 24.59 12.44
C ASP A 98 -6.16 23.75 11.33
N GLY A 99 -5.99 22.45 11.58
CA GLY A 99 -5.44 21.50 10.63
C GLY A 99 -6.33 21.30 9.41
N LYS A 100 -7.66 21.27 9.58
CA LYS A 100 -8.63 21.23 8.47
C LYS A 100 -8.48 22.45 7.58
N ALA A 101 -8.46 23.66 8.14
CA ALA A 101 -8.27 24.88 7.36
C ALA A 101 -6.95 24.86 6.58
N LYS A 102 -5.83 24.57 7.27
CA LYS A 102 -4.49 24.53 6.65
C LYS A 102 -4.36 23.42 5.59
N ALA A 103 -4.93 22.24 5.85
CA ALA A 103 -4.91 21.15 4.89
C ALA A 103 -5.79 21.46 3.66
N SER A 104 -6.98 22.02 3.86
CA SER A 104 -7.85 22.48 2.77
C SER A 104 -7.17 23.54 1.91
N ASP A 105 -6.51 24.52 2.53
CA ASP A 105 -5.75 25.54 1.81
C ASP A 105 -4.55 24.94 1.05
N ALA A 106 -3.80 24.03 1.68
CA ALA A 106 -2.67 23.36 1.04
C ALA A 106 -3.13 22.50 -0.15
N ILE A 107 -4.22 21.73 0.00
CA ILE A 107 -4.81 20.93 -1.07
C ILE A 107 -5.35 21.83 -2.18
N GLY A 108 -6.02 22.93 -1.83
CA GLY A 108 -6.51 23.91 -2.80
C GLY A 108 -5.38 24.57 -3.58
N THR A 109 -4.27 24.89 -2.91
CA THR A 109 -3.08 25.49 -3.52
C THR A 109 -2.35 24.49 -4.42
N LEU A 110 -2.20 23.23 -3.98
CA LEU A 110 -1.64 22.15 -4.78
C LEU A 110 -2.52 21.84 -6.00
N GLY A 111 -3.84 21.83 -5.82
CA GLY A 111 -4.81 21.62 -6.90
C GLY A 111 -4.72 22.70 -7.97
N LYS A 112 -4.57 23.98 -7.58
CA LYS A 112 -4.31 25.07 -8.51
C LYS A 112 -2.97 24.89 -9.25
N LEU A 113 -1.90 24.58 -8.52
CA LEU A 113 -0.58 24.36 -9.13
C LEU A 113 -0.57 23.21 -10.15
N VAL A 114 -1.29 22.12 -9.85
CA VAL A 114 -1.46 20.98 -10.77
C VAL A 114 -2.34 21.36 -11.96
N ALA A 115 -3.40 22.15 -11.76
CA ALA A 115 -4.25 22.64 -12.84
C ALA A 115 -3.51 23.62 -13.77
N ASP A 116 -2.67 24.50 -13.21
CA ASP A 116 -1.83 25.43 -13.97
C ASP A 116 -0.73 24.70 -14.74
N SER A 117 -0.30 23.53 -14.25
CA SER A 117 0.67 22.64 -14.94
C SER A 117 0.00 21.63 -15.89
N ALA A 118 -1.33 21.52 -15.87
CA ALA A 118 -2.08 20.56 -16.69
C ALA A 118 -1.88 20.73 -18.20
N PRO A 119 -1.73 21.95 -18.78
CA PRO A 119 -1.42 22.10 -20.21
C PRO A 119 -0.08 21.43 -20.58
N THR A 120 0.91 21.52 -19.68
CA THR A 120 2.26 20.95 -19.88
C THR A 120 2.29 19.44 -19.64
N ILE A 121 1.39 18.92 -18.81
CA ILE A 121 1.21 17.48 -18.54
C ILE A 121 0.48 16.81 -19.71
N ASP A 122 -0.51 17.48 -20.30
CA ASP A 122 -1.26 16.99 -21.47
C ASP A 122 -0.34 16.86 -22.70
N GLU A 123 0.58 17.82 -22.91
CA GLU A 123 1.60 17.78 -23.97
C GLU A 123 2.63 16.64 -23.81
N LYS A 124 2.92 16.17 -22.59
CA LYS A 124 4.00 15.20 -22.33
C LYS A 124 3.54 13.77 -22.05
N LEU A 125 2.30 13.55 -21.62
CA LEU A 125 1.84 12.25 -21.11
C LEU A 125 0.61 11.69 -21.83
N GLY A 126 -0.10 12.50 -22.62
CA GLY A 126 -1.23 12.08 -23.47
C GLY A 126 -2.57 11.93 -22.74
N ALA A 127 -3.67 12.11 -23.50
CA ALA A 127 -5.05 12.30 -23.00
C ALA A 127 -5.54 11.30 -21.93
N LYS A 128 -5.07 10.05 -21.94
CA LYS A 128 -5.50 9.01 -20.97
C LYS A 128 -5.00 9.21 -19.54
N TYR A 129 -3.88 9.93 -19.34
CA TYR A 129 -3.42 10.30 -18.00
C TYR A 129 -4.15 11.55 -17.47
N GLY A 130 -4.66 12.39 -18.37
CA GLY A 130 -5.50 13.54 -18.05
C GLY A 130 -6.86 13.14 -17.46
N ASP A 131 -7.48 12.05 -17.93
CA ASP A 131 -8.77 11.57 -17.39
C ASP A 131 -8.66 11.01 -15.96
N TYR A 132 -7.56 10.34 -15.63
CA TYR A 132 -7.30 9.91 -14.25
C TYR A 132 -7.00 11.11 -13.35
N ALA A 133 -6.23 12.08 -13.83
CA ALA A 133 -5.98 13.32 -13.10
C ALA A 133 -7.28 14.11 -12.88
N ARG A 134 -8.17 14.16 -13.88
CA ARG A 134 -9.45 14.88 -13.78
C ARG A 134 -10.45 14.14 -12.88
N THR A 135 -10.47 12.82 -12.89
CA THR A 135 -11.30 12.01 -11.97
C THR A 135 -10.80 12.11 -10.53
N ALA A 136 -9.48 12.04 -10.32
CA ALA A 136 -8.87 12.24 -9.02
C ALA A 136 -9.04 13.68 -8.52
N ALA A 137 -8.89 14.68 -9.38
CA ALA A 137 -9.14 16.08 -9.02
C ALA A 137 -10.59 16.30 -8.61
N ARG A 138 -11.54 15.69 -9.31
CA ARG A 138 -12.98 15.78 -8.99
C ARG A 138 -13.30 15.09 -7.66
N SER A 139 -12.73 13.91 -7.40
CA SER A 139 -12.90 13.22 -6.12
C SER A 139 -12.22 13.97 -4.97
N MET A 140 -11.06 14.59 -5.21
CA MET A 140 -10.38 15.46 -4.24
C MET A 140 -11.18 16.72 -3.95
N GLN A 141 -11.79 17.35 -4.95
CA GLN A 141 -12.66 18.52 -4.77
C GLN A 141 -13.96 18.19 -4.03
N GLU A 142 -14.60 17.07 -4.36
CA GLU A 142 -15.75 16.58 -3.58
C GLU A 142 -15.37 16.20 -2.15
N THR A 143 -14.18 15.63 -1.95
CA THR A 143 -13.68 15.28 -0.63
C THR A 143 -13.35 16.53 0.18
N ALA A 144 -12.70 17.53 -0.42
CA ALA A 144 -12.45 18.82 0.20
C ALA A 144 -13.77 19.52 0.57
N ALA A 145 -14.76 19.53 -0.32
CA ALA A 145 -16.08 20.09 -0.05
C ALA A 145 -16.80 19.32 1.08
N LYS A 146 -16.74 17.99 1.09
CA LYS A 146 -17.32 17.15 2.16
C LYS A 146 -16.63 17.34 3.49
N ILE A 147 -15.30 17.46 3.50
CA ILE A 147 -14.50 17.76 4.69
C ILE A 147 -14.88 19.14 5.20
N GLU A 148 -15.02 20.13 4.33
CA GLU A 148 -15.45 21.49 4.66
C GLU A 148 -16.85 21.52 5.26
N SER A 149 -17.80 20.84 4.61
CA SER A 149 -19.22 20.84 5.00
C SER A 149 -19.54 19.98 6.21
N LYS A 150 -18.73 18.97 6.53
CA LYS A 150 -18.95 18.15 7.73
C LYS A 150 -18.29 18.76 8.95
N GLU A 151 -19.02 18.76 10.05
CA GLU A 151 -18.49 19.14 11.35
C GLU A 151 -17.69 17.98 11.95
N LEU A 152 -16.58 18.33 12.61
CA LEU A 152 -15.73 17.37 13.33
C LEU A 152 -16.52 16.60 14.40
N ALA A 153 -17.61 17.18 14.92
CA ALA A 153 -18.51 16.55 15.87
C ALA A 153 -19.29 15.37 15.25
N GLU A 154 -19.82 15.54 14.03
CA GLU A 154 -20.50 14.46 13.28
C GLU A 154 -19.52 13.36 12.89
N LEU A 155 -18.31 13.71 12.42
CA LEU A 155 -17.26 12.72 12.11
C LEU A 155 -16.86 11.91 13.34
N GLY A 156 -16.83 12.53 14.52
CA GLY A 156 -16.53 11.85 15.76
C GLY A 156 -17.57 10.79 16.11
N GLU A 157 -18.84 11.06 15.85
CA GLU A 157 -19.93 10.12 16.12
C GLU A 157 -19.95 8.98 15.08
N ASP A 158 -19.78 9.29 13.79
CA ASP A 158 -19.61 8.31 12.71
C ASP A 158 -18.41 7.38 12.97
N ALA A 159 -17.28 7.95 13.40
CA ALA A 159 -16.07 7.19 13.73
C ALA A 159 -16.29 6.28 14.95
N LYS A 160 -16.99 6.76 15.98
CA LYS A 160 -17.35 5.96 17.15
C LYS A 160 -18.25 4.78 16.76
N GLU A 161 -19.23 5.02 15.89
CA GLU A 161 -20.11 3.97 15.38
C GLU A 161 -19.35 2.95 14.52
N PHE A 162 -18.40 3.39 13.70
CA PHE A 162 -17.52 2.52 12.93
C PHE A 162 -16.66 1.62 13.82
N VAL A 163 -16.05 2.17 14.87
CA VAL A 163 -15.27 1.38 15.85
C VAL A 163 -16.16 0.34 16.53
N ARG A 164 -17.39 0.71 16.90
CA ARG A 164 -18.36 -0.20 17.52
C ARG A 164 -18.82 -1.31 16.56
N LYS A 165 -19.03 -0.99 15.29
CA LYS A 165 -19.49 -1.93 14.27
C LYS A 165 -18.38 -2.85 13.76
N SER A 166 -17.13 -2.39 13.78
CA SER A 166 -16.00 -3.12 13.22
C SER A 166 -14.70 -2.86 13.99
N PRO A 167 -14.57 -3.42 15.21
CA PRO A 167 -13.41 -3.17 16.07
C PRO A 167 -12.09 -3.63 15.44
N GLY A 168 -12.07 -4.76 14.74
CA GLY A 168 -10.84 -5.26 14.08
C GLY A 168 -10.36 -4.36 12.95
N LEU A 169 -11.28 -3.82 12.14
CA LEU A 169 -10.94 -2.92 11.04
C LEU A 169 -10.43 -1.57 11.58
N ALA A 170 -11.08 -1.03 12.60
CA ALA A 170 -10.64 0.19 13.26
C ALA A 170 -9.22 0.06 13.85
N ILE A 171 -8.92 -1.04 14.55
CA ILE A 171 -7.58 -1.30 15.09
C ILE A 171 -6.54 -1.42 13.96
N GLY A 172 -6.87 -2.12 12.87
CA GLY A 172 -5.98 -2.25 11.72
C GLY A 172 -5.66 -0.90 11.06
N LEU A 173 -6.70 -0.07 10.84
CA LEU A 173 -6.53 1.27 10.28
C LEU A 173 -5.71 2.18 11.21
N ALA A 174 -5.98 2.13 12.52
CA ALA A 174 -5.22 2.88 13.51
C ALA A 174 -3.75 2.45 13.55
N ALA A 175 -3.45 1.16 13.41
CA ALA A 175 -2.08 0.66 13.36
C ALA A 175 -1.32 1.17 12.12
N VAL A 176 -1.97 1.17 10.95
CA VAL A 176 -1.37 1.69 9.71
C VAL A 176 -1.16 3.20 9.78
N ALA A 177 -2.17 3.95 10.24
CA ALA A 177 -2.08 5.39 10.40
C ALA A 177 -1.00 5.77 11.43
N GLY A 178 -0.98 5.10 12.57
CA GLY A 178 0.04 5.28 13.61
C GLY A 178 1.44 4.94 13.13
N PHE A 179 1.60 3.88 12.33
CA PHE A 179 2.88 3.55 11.69
C PHE A 179 3.34 4.62 10.70
N MET A 180 2.43 5.15 9.87
CA MET A 180 2.78 6.25 8.95
C MET A 180 3.20 7.52 9.69
N LEU A 181 2.46 7.89 10.74
CA LEU A 181 2.81 9.01 11.61
C LEU A 181 4.19 8.77 12.24
N SER A 182 4.42 7.60 12.85
CA SER A 182 5.72 7.22 13.41
C SER A 182 6.84 7.27 12.38
N ARG A 183 6.58 6.82 11.14
CA ARG A 183 7.54 6.82 10.03
C ARG A 183 7.90 8.23 9.56
N LEU A 184 6.95 9.17 9.60
CA LEU A 184 7.17 10.57 9.27
C LEU A 184 8.02 11.27 10.33
N PHE A 185 7.68 11.09 11.62
CA PHE A 185 8.47 11.63 12.73
C PHE A 185 9.88 11.01 12.82
N LYS A 186 10.02 9.70 12.56
CA LYS A 186 11.33 9.03 12.52
C LYS A 186 12.14 9.34 11.26
N GLY A 187 11.46 9.65 10.15
CA GLY A 187 12.11 10.04 8.90
C GLY A 187 12.75 11.43 8.95
N GLY A 188 12.27 12.32 9.83
CA GLY A 188 12.88 13.64 10.05
C GLY A 188 13.99 13.67 11.11
N SER A 189 14.25 12.57 11.80
CA SER A 189 15.28 12.44 12.86
C SER A 189 16.45 11.54 12.44
N SER A 190 16.61 11.32 11.13
CA SER A 190 17.82 10.75 10.52
C SER A 190 18.49 11.84 9.69
N GLU A 191 19.01 12.86 10.37
CA GLU A 191 19.91 13.87 9.81
C GLU A 191 20.90 14.26 10.91
N ASP A 192 21.78 13.32 11.24
CA ASP A 192 23.07 13.50 11.92
C ASP A 192 24.00 12.34 11.53
#